data_AF-A0A1L0BUQ9-F1
#
_entry.id   AF-A0A1L0BUQ9-F1
#
_cell.length_a   1.000
_cell.length_b   1.000
_cell.length_c   1.000
_cell.angle_alpha   90.00
_cell.angle_beta   90.00
_cell.angle_gamma   90.00
#
_symmetry.space_group_name_H-M   'P 1'
#
loop_
_entity.id
_entity.type
_entity.pdbx_description
1 polymer ?
#
loop_
_entity_poly.entity_id
_entity_poly.type
_entity_poly.pdbx_seq_one_letter_code
_entity_poly.pdbx_strand_id
1 'polypeptide(L)'
;MPIEDFSQLADELVTCYAQGVLERARQTARNHVRIGDQNSRFIQSISSISNQMQRYQEPESLDAALDAIDLAKIYDGVDKREKDAANGPSKDALGYEDFIVLETLGYFKNDFFRWVNSPKCGKCGQDGSNMEFRRSEGPPTPNPDEISRVEVHHCKTCNEDATFPRYNSPVKLLETREGRCGEWVNCFMLILLAVLGSTANIRYVWNHEDHVWCEYYSEKQKRWIHLDPCENVFDEPSLYCENWGKKMSWVLAVSDVNIADVSDKYITKEDKKIAKLSVANEKEVLEYIHWAQEKLLVRYWDQKIDPFLLSTHDKLAKLYVEIVKRNDRPTRTSGSTPTPTATERGRQSGKGEWTKSRGEDGNK
;
A
#
# COMPACT_ATOMS: atom_id res chain seq x y z
N MET A 1 -37.95 34.15 -2.55
CA MET A 1 -37.85 33.12 -1.49
C MET A 1 -36.53 33.32 -0.80
N PRO A 2 -36.45 33.32 0.55
CA PRO A 2 -35.17 33.29 1.24
C PRO A 2 -34.43 32.02 0.85
N ILE A 3 -33.13 32.11 0.57
CA ILE A 3 -32.28 30.93 0.42
C ILE A 3 -32.12 30.40 1.85
N GLU A 4 -32.75 29.25 2.15
CA GLU A 4 -32.54 28.57 3.42
C GLU A 4 -31.10 28.06 3.48
N ASP A 5 -30.35 28.54 4.48
CA ASP A 5 -28.98 28.12 4.75
C ASP A 5 -29.00 26.83 5.57
N PHE A 6 -28.75 25.70 4.91
CA PHE A 6 -28.69 24.38 5.53
C PHE A 6 -27.30 24.01 6.07
N SER A 7 -26.32 24.92 6.04
CA SER A 7 -24.94 24.62 6.44
C SER A 7 -24.85 24.09 7.87
N GLN A 8 -25.55 24.74 8.81
CA GLN A 8 -25.59 24.33 10.20
C GLN A 8 -26.23 22.94 10.38
N LEU A 9 -27.35 22.66 9.70
CA LEU A 9 -28.01 21.36 9.79
C LEU A 9 -27.14 20.23 9.20
N ALA A 10 -26.43 20.51 8.10
CA ALA A 10 -25.51 19.55 7.50
C ALA A 10 -24.34 19.22 8.43
N ASP A 11 -23.80 20.22 9.12
CA ASP A 11 -22.72 20.07 10.09
C ASP A 11 -23.16 19.27 11.33
N GLU A 12 -24.34 19.59 11.88
CA GLU A 12 -24.96 18.83 12.99
C GLU A 12 -25.23 17.37 12.60
N LEU A 13 -25.72 17.11 11.38
CA LEU A 13 -25.96 15.75 10.89
C LEU A 13 -24.66 14.95 10.79
N VAL A 14 -23.60 15.57 10.26
CA VAL A 14 -22.28 14.95 10.12
C VAL A 14 -21.71 14.54 11.48
N THR A 15 -21.75 15.44 12.46
CA THR A 15 -21.22 15.15 13.80
C THR A 15 -22.05 14.12 14.55
N CYS A 16 -23.38 14.17 14.45
CA CYS A 16 -24.27 13.14 15.00
C CYS A 16 -23.99 11.76 14.39
N TYR A 17 -23.82 11.70 13.07
CA TYR A 17 -23.50 10.45 12.38
C TYR A 17 -22.14 9.89 12.84
N ALA A 18 -21.11 10.73 12.90
CA ALA A 18 -19.78 10.35 13.37
C ALA A 18 -19.79 9.85 14.82
N GLN A 19 -20.58 10.48 15.68
CA GLN A 19 -20.76 10.04 17.06
C GLN A 19 -21.38 8.65 17.12
N GLY A 20 -22.46 8.41 16.35
CA GLY A 20 -23.08 7.10 16.26
C GLY A 20 -22.14 6.02 15.72
N VAL A 21 -21.28 6.35 14.76
CA VAL A 21 -20.22 5.46 14.26
C VAL A 21 -19.24 5.13 15.39
N LEU A 22 -18.70 6.14 16.09
CA LEU A 22 -17.74 5.94 17.18
C LEU A 22 -18.32 5.10 18.33
N GLU A 23 -19.58 5.32 18.69
CA GLU A 23 -20.25 4.55 19.74
C GLU A 23 -20.40 3.07 19.37
N ARG A 24 -20.80 2.78 18.11
CA ARG A 24 -20.83 1.40 17.60
C ARG A 24 -19.43 0.79 17.54
N ALA A 25 -18.44 1.57 17.11
CA ALA A 25 -17.04 1.15 17.05
C ALA A 25 -16.54 0.68 18.42
N ARG A 26 -16.80 1.48 19.47
CA ARG A 26 -16.44 1.15 20.86
C ARG A 26 -17.12 -0.12 21.37
N GLN A 27 -18.36 -0.39 20.96
CA GLN A 27 -19.05 -1.63 21.32
C GLN A 27 -18.40 -2.83 20.61
N THR A 28 -18.18 -2.73 19.30
CA THR A 28 -17.53 -3.80 18.51
C THR A 28 -16.12 -4.09 18.99
N ALA A 29 -15.33 -3.05 19.29
CA ALA A 29 -13.94 -3.17 19.73
C ALA A 29 -13.78 -3.92 21.06
N ARG A 30 -14.81 -3.94 21.91
CA ARG A 30 -14.84 -4.71 23.18
C ARG A 30 -15.12 -6.19 22.97
N ASN A 31 -15.70 -6.57 21.83
CA ASN A 31 -16.02 -7.96 21.52
C ASN A 31 -14.74 -8.73 21.17
N HIS A 32 -14.81 -10.05 21.38
CA HIS A 32 -13.79 -10.98 20.92
C HIS A 32 -14.30 -11.70 19.67
N VAL A 33 -13.53 -11.65 18.59
CA VAL A 33 -13.84 -12.39 17.36
C VAL A 33 -13.25 -13.80 17.50
N ARG A 34 -14.10 -14.82 17.43
CA ARG A 34 -13.66 -16.21 17.44
C ARG A 34 -13.23 -16.59 16.04
N ILE A 35 -11.97 -17.01 15.92
CA ILE A 35 -11.36 -17.43 14.67
C ILE A 35 -11.07 -18.91 14.75
N GLY A 36 -11.54 -19.68 13.77
CA GLY A 36 -11.21 -21.10 13.65
C GLY A 36 -9.74 -21.31 13.32
N ASP A 37 -9.17 -22.43 13.77
CA ASP A 37 -7.77 -22.77 13.56
C ASP A 37 -7.38 -22.72 12.08
N GLN A 38 -8.30 -23.10 11.18
CA GLN A 38 -8.11 -23.06 9.73
C GLN A 38 -7.80 -21.66 9.17
N ASN A 39 -8.27 -20.60 9.83
CA ASN A 39 -8.11 -19.21 9.39
C ASN A 39 -6.98 -18.48 10.12
N SER A 40 -6.39 -19.10 11.13
CA SER A 40 -5.45 -18.45 12.06
C SER A 40 -4.22 -17.87 11.34
N ARG A 41 -3.64 -18.59 10.37
CA ARG A 41 -2.48 -18.10 9.60
C ARG A 41 -2.82 -16.90 8.72
N PHE A 42 -3.98 -16.93 8.08
CA PHE A 42 -4.44 -15.85 7.22
C PHE A 42 -4.67 -14.58 8.04
N ILE A 43 -5.38 -14.70 9.16
CA ILE A 43 -5.66 -13.58 10.06
C ILE A 43 -4.39 -13.07 10.76
N GLN A 44 -3.47 -13.96 11.13
CA GLN A 44 -2.17 -13.56 11.66
C GLN A 44 -1.39 -12.70 10.65
N SER A 45 -1.51 -12.99 9.34
CA SER A 45 -0.89 -12.18 8.29
C SER A 45 -1.49 -10.77 8.25
N ILE A 46 -2.82 -10.64 8.28
CA ILE A 46 -3.51 -9.35 8.32
C ILE A 46 -3.11 -8.55 9.57
N SER A 47 -3.13 -9.21 10.73
CA SER A 47 -2.74 -8.63 12.02
C SER A 47 -1.30 -8.11 11.99
N SER A 48 -0.37 -8.91 11.46
CA SER A 48 1.04 -8.53 11.32
C SER A 48 1.20 -7.29 10.43
N ILE A 49 0.53 -7.24 9.28
CA ILE A 49 0.57 -6.08 8.37
C ILE A 49 0.03 -4.84 9.09
N SER A 50 -1.15 -4.94 9.73
CA SER A 50 -1.77 -3.82 10.43
C SER A 50 -0.89 -3.28 11.57
N ASN A 51 -0.25 -4.15 12.36
CA ASN A 51 0.66 -3.74 13.42
C ASN A 51 1.91 -3.01 12.89
N GLN A 52 2.37 -3.37 11.69
CA GLN A 52 3.55 -2.75 11.09
C GLN A 52 3.26 -1.35 10.56
N MET A 53 2.02 -1.00 10.21
CA MET A 53 1.70 0.29 9.56
C MET A 53 2.09 1.53 10.37
N GLN A 54 2.13 1.45 11.70
CA GLN A 54 2.54 2.58 12.54
C GLN A 54 3.98 3.02 12.31
N ARG A 55 4.87 2.11 11.88
CA ARG A 55 6.30 2.42 11.72
C ARG A 55 6.58 3.51 10.69
N TYR A 56 5.69 3.69 9.71
CA TYR A 56 5.86 4.73 8.69
C TYR A 56 5.62 6.14 9.25
N GLN A 57 4.95 6.25 10.40
CA GLN A 57 4.57 7.51 11.01
C GLN A 57 5.62 8.05 12.00
N GLU A 58 6.73 7.31 12.20
CA GLU A 58 7.82 7.73 13.10
C GLU A 58 8.58 8.92 12.49
N PRO A 59 8.67 10.08 13.18
CA PRO A 59 9.29 11.30 12.64
C PRO A 59 10.71 11.09 12.12
N GLU A 60 11.55 10.35 12.85
CA GLU A 60 12.94 10.11 12.45
C GLU A 60 13.03 9.28 11.16
N SER A 61 12.04 8.42 10.90
CA SER A 61 11.99 7.65 9.65
C SER A 61 11.58 8.52 8.47
N LEU A 62 10.68 9.49 8.69
CA LEU A 62 10.27 10.46 7.67
C LEU A 62 11.42 11.41 7.33
N ASP A 63 12.15 11.90 8.34
CA ASP A 63 13.33 12.75 8.14
C ASP A 63 14.41 11.99 7.36
N ALA A 64 14.72 10.75 7.75
CA ALA A 64 15.68 9.91 7.04
C ALA A 64 15.28 9.67 5.57
N ALA A 65 13.98 9.56 5.29
CA ALA A 65 13.49 9.41 3.92
C ALA A 65 13.69 10.68 3.09
N LEU A 66 13.42 11.87 3.66
CA LEU A 66 13.67 13.15 2.99
C LEU A 66 15.16 13.38 2.73
N ASP A 67 16.02 13.03 3.69
CA ASP A 67 17.48 13.13 3.55
C ASP A 67 18.03 12.20 2.45
N ALA A 68 17.39 11.04 2.22
CA ALA A 68 17.86 10.04 1.28
C ALA A 68 17.54 10.37 -0.19
N ILE A 69 16.52 11.20 -0.45
CA ILE A 69 15.99 11.46 -1.79
C ILE A 69 16.43 12.82 -2.35
N ASP A 70 16.43 12.93 -3.68
CA ASP A 70 16.58 14.21 -4.38
C ASP A 70 15.23 14.91 -4.47
N LEU A 71 14.85 15.58 -3.38
CA LEU A 71 13.57 16.26 -3.26
C LEU A 71 13.42 17.38 -4.32
N ALA A 72 14.51 18.06 -4.66
CA ALA A 72 14.52 19.11 -5.68
C ALA A 72 14.14 18.56 -7.05
N LYS A 73 14.71 17.41 -7.45
CA LYS A 73 14.37 16.77 -8.72
C LYS A 73 12.90 16.38 -8.81
N ILE A 74 12.31 15.90 -7.72
CA ILE A 74 10.88 15.58 -7.66
C ILE A 74 10.05 16.84 -7.88
N TYR A 75 10.29 17.91 -7.12
CA TYR A 75 9.50 19.15 -7.24
C TYR A 75 9.73 19.89 -8.57
N ASP A 76 10.92 19.81 -9.16
CA ASP A 76 11.17 20.31 -10.53
C ASP A 76 10.26 19.62 -11.55
N GLY A 77 9.97 18.32 -11.35
CA GLY A 77 9.02 17.57 -12.15
C GLY A 77 7.57 17.99 -11.88
N VAL A 78 7.22 18.22 -10.61
CA VAL A 78 5.88 18.64 -10.19
C VAL A 78 5.55 20.00 -10.80
N ASP A 79 6.47 20.95 -10.74
CA ASP A 79 6.32 22.29 -11.32
C ASP A 79 6.09 22.24 -12.84
N LYS A 80 6.74 21.30 -13.53
CA LYS A 80 6.52 21.09 -14.98
C LYS A 80 5.11 20.55 -15.24
N ARG A 81 4.68 19.53 -14.49
CA ARG A 81 3.32 18.97 -14.61
C ARG A 81 2.24 20.01 -14.34
N GLU A 82 2.43 20.85 -13.33
CA GLU A 82 1.48 21.90 -13.00
C GLU A 82 1.36 22.92 -14.15
N LYS A 83 2.50 23.36 -14.71
CA LYS A 83 2.52 24.27 -15.88
C LYS A 83 1.86 23.64 -17.11
N ASP A 84 2.14 22.37 -17.38
CA ASP A 84 1.55 21.65 -18.51
C ASP A 84 0.04 21.47 -18.33
N ALA A 85 -0.42 21.11 -17.12
CA ALA A 85 -1.83 20.95 -16.80
C ALA A 85 -2.59 22.28 -16.88
N ALA A 86 -1.98 23.39 -16.45
CA ALA A 86 -2.59 24.72 -16.52
C ALA A 86 -2.91 25.16 -17.97
N ASN A 87 -2.17 24.62 -18.95
CA ASN A 87 -2.29 24.93 -20.37
C ASN A 87 -3.00 23.83 -21.19
N GLY A 88 -3.38 22.71 -20.56
CA GLY A 88 -3.97 21.55 -21.21
C GLY A 88 -5.50 21.45 -21.09
N PRO A 89 -6.15 20.59 -21.90
CA PRO A 89 -7.60 20.37 -21.86
C PRO A 89 -8.09 19.65 -20.59
N SER A 90 -7.18 19.09 -19.76
CA SER A 90 -7.50 18.36 -18.53
C SER A 90 -7.11 19.11 -17.24
N LYS A 91 -7.14 20.45 -17.27
CA LYS A 91 -6.70 21.35 -16.18
C LYS A 91 -7.24 21.00 -14.79
N ASP A 92 -8.39 20.32 -14.71
CA ASP A 92 -9.04 19.94 -13.45
C ASP A 92 -9.01 18.44 -13.10
N ALA A 93 -8.31 17.61 -13.88
CA ALA A 93 -8.31 16.16 -13.64
C ALA A 93 -7.51 15.74 -12.40
N LEU A 94 -6.37 16.39 -12.15
CA LEU A 94 -5.41 16.05 -11.10
C LEU A 94 -5.10 17.29 -10.24
N GLY A 95 -4.84 17.06 -8.96
CA GLY A 95 -4.39 18.08 -8.01
C GLY A 95 -2.87 18.09 -7.86
N TYR A 96 -2.37 19.09 -7.12
CA TYR A 96 -0.93 19.22 -6.83
C TYR A 96 -0.34 17.98 -6.16
N GLU A 97 -1.04 17.40 -5.17
CA GLU A 97 -0.63 16.14 -4.53
C GLU A 97 -0.54 14.98 -5.52
N ASP A 98 -1.43 14.91 -6.52
CA ASP A 98 -1.39 13.85 -7.53
C ASP A 98 -0.14 13.98 -8.41
N PHE A 99 0.32 15.22 -8.70
CA PHE A 99 1.58 15.45 -9.41
C PHE A 99 2.79 15.05 -8.58
N ILE A 100 2.79 15.32 -7.26
CA ILE A 100 3.82 14.83 -6.34
C ILE A 100 3.90 13.30 -6.41
N VAL A 101 2.76 12.61 -6.35
CA VAL A 101 2.72 11.14 -6.41
C VAL A 101 3.29 10.62 -7.74
N LEU A 102 2.88 11.22 -8.87
CA LEU A 102 3.37 10.84 -10.20
C LEU A 102 4.88 11.00 -10.34
N GLU A 103 5.44 12.12 -9.88
CA GLU A 103 6.88 12.35 -9.93
C GLU A 103 7.65 11.48 -8.94
N THR A 104 7.08 11.21 -7.76
CA THR A 104 7.69 10.32 -6.78
C THR A 104 7.75 8.88 -7.30
N LEU A 105 6.70 8.37 -7.97
CA LEU A 105 6.72 7.07 -8.65
C LEU A 105 7.81 7.00 -9.72
N GLY A 106 7.88 8.03 -10.57
CA GLY A 106 8.86 8.13 -11.64
C GLY A 106 10.30 8.16 -11.11
N TYR A 107 10.57 9.02 -10.14
CA TYR A 107 11.87 9.12 -9.46
C TYR A 107 12.24 7.80 -8.79
N PHE A 108 11.32 7.21 -8.02
CA PHE A 108 11.60 5.99 -7.27
C PHE A 108 12.06 4.85 -8.17
N LYS A 109 11.34 4.62 -9.28
CA LYS A 109 11.66 3.54 -10.22
C LYS A 109 12.92 3.79 -11.04
N ASN A 110 13.11 5.01 -11.53
CA ASN A 110 14.11 5.28 -12.55
C ASN A 110 15.46 5.72 -11.96
N ASP A 111 15.46 6.28 -10.76
CA ASP A 111 16.64 6.90 -10.16
C ASP A 111 17.01 6.34 -8.79
N PHE A 112 16.02 5.97 -7.97
CA PHE A 112 16.27 5.66 -6.57
C PHE A 112 16.47 4.17 -6.30
N PHE A 113 15.54 3.31 -6.75
CA PHE A 113 15.44 1.92 -6.29
C PHE A 113 15.63 0.92 -7.45
N ARG A 114 16.25 -0.23 -7.16
CA ARG A 114 16.59 -1.25 -8.16
C ARG A 114 15.97 -2.61 -7.88
N TRP A 115 15.58 -3.31 -8.95
CA TRP A 115 15.04 -4.66 -8.87
C TRP A 115 16.14 -5.71 -8.80
N VAL A 116 16.00 -6.68 -7.89
CA VAL A 116 16.97 -7.78 -7.71
C VAL A 116 16.28 -9.14 -7.79
N ASN A 117 16.54 -9.88 -8.88
CA ASN A 117 16.24 -11.32 -8.94
C ASN A 117 17.35 -12.09 -8.21
N SER A 118 18.56 -11.94 -8.74
CA SER A 118 19.90 -12.38 -8.34
C SER A 118 20.75 -11.39 -7.54
N PRO A 119 21.30 -11.62 -6.31
CA PRO A 119 22.44 -10.80 -5.91
C PRO A 119 23.61 -11.02 -6.87
N LYS A 120 24.42 -9.98 -7.12
CA LYS A 120 25.66 -10.12 -7.91
C LYS A 120 26.73 -10.83 -7.08
N CYS A 121 27.62 -11.58 -7.74
CA CYS A 121 28.77 -12.14 -7.07
C CYS A 121 29.74 -11.03 -6.62
N GLY A 122 29.98 -10.92 -5.31
CA GLY A 122 30.92 -9.93 -4.77
C GLY A 122 32.38 -10.12 -5.20
N LYS A 123 32.75 -11.32 -5.66
CA LYS A 123 34.14 -11.66 -6.06
C LYS A 123 34.43 -11.43 -7.53
N CYS A 124 33.54 -11.87 -8.42
CA CYS A 124 33.76 -11.81 -9.87
C CYS A 124 32.78 -10.92 -10.63
N GLY A 125 31.80 -10.31 -9.94
CA GLY A 125 30.82 -9.40 -10.53
C GLY A 125 29.75 -10.04 -11.41
N GLN A 126 29.80 -11.37 -11.61
CA GLN A 126 28.81 -12.10 -12.40
C GLN A 126 27.41 -12.01 -11.78
N ASP A 127 26.39 -12.01 -12.64
CA ASP A 127 24.99 -11.87 -12.27
C ASP A 127 24.08 -12.78 -13.13
N GLY A 128 22.77 -12.66 -12.94
CA GLY A 128 21.77 -13.37 -13.74
C GLY A 128 21.88 -14.89 -13.63
N SER A 129 21.98 -15.58 -14.78
CA SER A 129 22.02 -17.05 -14.86
C SER A 129 23.26 -17.69 -14.21
N ASN A 130 24.29 -16.88 -13.92
CA ASN A 130 25.49 -17.33 -13.20
C ASN A 130 25.27 -17.42 -11.69
N MET A 131 24.17 -16.85 -11.18
CA MET A 131 23.83 -16.82 -9.76
C MET A 131 22.64 -17.75 -9.52
N GLU A 132 22.87 -18.83 -8.79
CA GLU A 132 21.88 -19.88 -8.53
C GLU A 132 21.46 -19.89 -7.06
N PHE A 133 20.16 -19.77 -6.80
CA PHE A 133 19.64 -19.90 -5.44
C PHE A 133 20.01 -21.27 -4.87
N ARG A 134 20.65 -21.27 -3.70
CA ARG A 134 21.14 -22.48 -3.04
C ARG A 134 20.33 -22.82 -1.79
N ARG A 135 20.10 -21.84 -0.93
CA ARG A 135 19.39 -22.02 0.34
C ARG A 135 18.89 -20.69 0.89
N SER A 136 17.98 -20.76 1.85
CA SER A 136 17.62 -19.64 2.71
C SER A 136 18.09 -19.91 4.12
N GLU A 137 18.72 -18.91 4.73
CA GLU A 137 19.12 -18.92 6.13
C GLU A 137 18.14 -18.06 6.95
N GLY A 138 18.03 -18.37 8.24
CA GLY A 138 17.26 -17.57 9.18
C GLY A 138 17.86 -16.18 9.38
N PRO A 139 17.11 -15.26 10.02
CA PRO A 139 17.63 -13.94 10.34
C PRO A 139 18.81 -14.01 11.32
N PRO A 140 19.74 -13.03 11.26
CA PRO A 140 20.83 -12.95 12.22
C PRO A 140 20.31 -12.67 13.64
N THR A 141 21.14 -12.90 14.65
CA THR A 141 20.84 -12.49 16.03
C THR A 141 22.06 -11.75 16.60
N PRO A 142 21.94 -10.46 16.97
CA PRO A 142 20.73 -9.61 16.93
C PRO A 142 20.27 -9.27 15.50
N ASN A 143 18.98 -8.90 15.33
CA ASN A 143 18.37 -8.56 14.04
C ASN A 143 17.85 -7.11 13.99
N PRO A 144 18.72 -6.09 14.07
CA PRO A 144 18.29 -4.69 14.10
C PRO A 144 17.60 -4.24 12.80
N ASP A 145 17.95 -4.85 11.67
CA ASP A 145 17.43 -4.46 10.34
C ASP A 145 16.14 -5.20 9.94
N GLU A 146 15.53 -5.93 10.88
CA GLU A 146 14.31 -6.72 10.66
C GLU A 146 14.39 -7.65 9.44
N ILE A 147 15.54 -8.28 9.23
CA ILE A 147 15.72 -9.25 8.15
C ILE A 147 14.75 -10.41 8.38
N SER A 148 13.98 -10.81 7.36
CA SER A 148 13.10 -11.98 7.45
C SER A 148 13.83 -13.29 7.18
N ARG A 149 14.75 -13.26 6.21
CA ARG A 149 15.59 -14.38 5.79
C ARG A 149 16.79 -13.86 5.00
N VAL A 150 17.83 -14.67 4.89
CA VAL A 150 18.97 -14.40 4.00
C VAL A 150 18.97 -15.44 2.89
N GLU A 151 18.78 -15.00 1.64
CA GLU A 151 18.89 -15.89 0.49
C GLU A 151 20.37 -16.04 0.12
N VAL A 152 20.84 -17.27 -0.05
CA VAL A 152 22.23 -17.56 -0.45
C VAL A 152 22.23 -18.05 -1.89
N HIS A 153 23.00 -17.39 -2.75
CA HIS A 153 23.13 -17.67 -4.16
C HIS A 153 24.56 -18.07 -4.50
N HIS A 154 24.71 -19.21 -5.18
CA HIS A 154 26.01 -19.73 -5.58
C HIS A 154 26.43 -19.19 -6.94
N CYS A 155 27.66 -18.69 -7.04
CA CYS A 155 28.24 -18.25 -8.30
C CYS A 155 28.88 -19.43 -9.06
N LYS A 156 28.33 -19.80 -10.20
CA LYS A 156 28.82 -20.90 -11.05
C LYS A 156 30.22 -20.66 -11.63
N THR A 157 30.66 -19.40 -11.71
CA THR A 157 31.94 -19.03 -12.34
C THR A 157 33.11 -19.14 -11.38
N CYS A 158 32.96 -18.66 -10.15
CA CYS A 158 34.06 -18.57 -9.17
C CYS A 158 33.83 -19.39 -7.89
N ASN A 159 32.71 -20.12 -7.82
CA ASN A 159 32.28 -20.96 -6.71
C ASN A 159 32.07 -20.23 -5.37
N GLU A 160 31.96 -18.91 -5.39
CA GLU A 160 31.69 -18.08 -4.21
C GLU A 160 30.17 -17.94 -3.98
N ASP A 161 29.75 -17.97 -2.72
CA ASP A 161 28.36 -17.71 -2.34
C ASP A 161 28.16 -16.19 -2.15
N ALA A 162 27.06 -15.64 -2.70
CA ALA A 162 26.59 -14.29 -2.46
C ALA A 162 25.31 -14.32 -1.63
N THR A 163 25.18 -13.41 -0.67
CA THR A 163 24.00 -13.32 0.19
C THR A 163 23.08 -12.20 -0.26
N PHE A 164 21.78 -12.39 -0.04
CA PHE A 164 20.73 -11.41 -0.29
C PHE A 164 19.77 -11.38 0.91
N PRO A 165 20.07 -10.54 1.92
CA PRO A 165 19.18 -10.34 3.06
C PRO A 165 17.86 -9.68 2.64
N ARG A 166 16.74 -10.21 3.12
CA ARG A 166 15.38 -9.71 2.86
C ARG A 166 14.93 -8.79 3.99
N TYR A 167 15.27 -7.51 3.86
CA TYR A 167 15.04 -6.46 4.87
C TYR A 167 13.56 -6.05 4.96
N ASN A 168 13.04 -5.88 6.18
CA ASN A 168 11.72 -5.28 6.43
C ASN A 168 11.77 -3.89 7.08
N SER A 169 12.95 -3.44 7.52
CA SER A 169 13.13 -2.06 7.96
C SER A 169 13.08 -1.10 6.75
N PRO A 170 12.08 -0.21 6.63
CA PRO A 170 12.01 0.73 5.50
C PRO A 170 13.18 1.71 5.50
N VAL A 171 13.70 2.09 6.68
CA VAL A 171 14.87 2.96 6.80
C VAL A 171 16.11 2.26 6.24
N LYS A 172 16.29 0.97 6.52
CA LYS A 172 17.41 0.20 5.92
C LYS A 172 17.32 0.14 4.40
N LEU A 173 16.10 0.10 3.85
CA LEU A 173 15.89 0.08 2.40
C LEU A 173 16.25 1.41 1.72
N LEU A 174 16.25 2.54 2.44
CA LEU A 174 16.77 3.82 1.91
C LEU A 174 18.28 3.75 1.61
N GLU A 175 19.01 2.91 2.35
CA GLU A 175 20.44 2.65 2.15
C GLU A 175 20.70 1.61 1.07
N THR A 176 20.01 0.46 1.13
CA THR A 176 20.26 -0.65 0.19
C THR A 176 19.76 -0.34 -1.21
N ARG A 177 18.66 0.43 -1.31
CA ARG A 177 18.06 0.89 -2.57
C ARG A 177 17.76 -0.23 -3.57
N GLU A 178 17.52 -1.44 -3.06
CA GLU A 178 17.30 -2.59 -3.91
C GLU A 178 16.44 -3.66 -3.24
N GLY A 179 15.73 -4.43 -4.07
CA GLY A 179 14.86 -5.50 -3.57
C GLY A 179 13.86 -6.03 -4.59
N ARG A 180 12.78 -6.62 -4.09
CA ARG A 180 11.63 -7.10 -4.89
C ARG A 180 10.35 -6.38 -4.43
N CYS A 181 9.18 -6.78 -4.93
CA CYS A 181 7.91 -6.07 -4.67
C CYS A 181 7.68 -5.69 -3.20
N GLY A 182 7.99 -6.59 -2.26
CA GLY A 182 7.90 -6.31 -0.82
C GLY A 182 8.78 -5.13 -0.38
N GLU A 183 10.08 -5.17 -0.69
CA GLU A 183 11.02 -4.09 -0.38
C GLU A 183 10.70 -2.79 -1.14
N TRP A 184 10.31 -2.91 -2.41
CA TRP A 184 9.93 -1.77 -3.25
C TRP A 184 8.78 -1.00 -2.62
N VAL A 185 7.68 -1.68 -2.27
CA VAL A 185 6.50 -1.05 -1.69
C VAL A 185 6.77 -0.52 -0.28
N ASN A 186 7.52 -1.27 0.53
CA ASN A 186 7.88 -0.87 1.89
C ASN A 186 8.69 0.44 1.89
N CYS A 187 9.73 0.53 1.06
CA CYS A 187 10.55 1.73 0.94
C CYS A 187 9.76 2.90 0.30
N PHE A 188 9.02 2.62 -0.78
CA PHE A 188 8.24 3.63 -1.48
C PHE A 188 7.16 4.26 -0.58
N MET A 189 6.45 3.47 0.24
CA MET A 189 5.44 4.00 1.16
C MET A 189 6.05 4.98 2.17
N LEU A 190 7.25 4.70 2.70
CA LEU A 190 7.93 5.62 3.61
C LEU A 190 8.27 6.93 2.90
N ILE A 191 8.85 6.87 1.70
CA ILE A 191 9.20 8.04 0.90
C ILE A 191 7.94 8.84 0.53
N LEU A 192 6.91 8.17 0.04
CA LEU A 192 5.67 8.82 -0.38
C LEU A 192 5.00 9.55 0.79
N LEU A 193 4.98 8.94 1.98
CA LEU A 193 4.46 9.58 3.18
C LEU A 193 5.31 10.78 3.59
N ALA A 194 6.64 10.70 3.47
CA ALA A 194 7.53 11.80 3.81
C ALA A 194 7.34 13.02 2.89
N VAL A 195 7.20 12.79 1.58
CA VAL A 195 7.02 13.87 0.60
C VAL A 195 5.61 14.48 0.65
N LEU A 196 4.58 13.67 0.90
CA LEU A 196 3.19 14.19 1.06
C LEU A 196 2.91 14.75 2.47
N GLY A 197 3.72 14.37 3.46
CA GLY A 197 3.53 14.70 4.87
C GLY A 197 2.79 13.62 5.66
N SER A 198 3.01 13.58 6.98
CA SER A 198 2.53 12.52 7.88
C SER A 198 1.00 12.37 7.95
N THR A 199 0.24 13.39 7.54
CA THR A 199 -1.23 13.36 7.47
C THR A 199 -1.77 12.76 6.18
N ALA A 200 -0.91 12.43 5.22
CA ALA A 200 -1.32 11.80 3.96
C ALA A 200 -1.89 10.39 4.20
N ASN A 201 -2.83 10.01 3.34
CA ASN A 201 -3.60 8.79 3.50
C ASN A 201 -3.06 7.75 2.52
N ILE A 202 -2.28 6.80 3.02
CA ILE A 202 -1.63 5.76 2.23
C ILE A 202 -1.98 4.40 2.81
N ARG A 203 -2.25 3.41 1.95
CA ARG A 203 -2.53 2.02 2.33
C ARG A 203 -1.53 1.09 1.66
N TYR A 204 -1.02 0.14 2.43
CA TYR A 204 -0.37 -1.05 1.92
C TYR A 204 -1.44 -1.98 1.36
N VAL A 205 -1.29 -2.46 0.12
CA VAL A 205 -2.22 -3.40 -0.49
C VAL A 205 -1.54 -4.75 -0.63
N TRP A 206 -2.14 -5.75 0.00
CA TRP A 206 -1.67 -7.13 0.01
C TRP A 206 -2.60 -8.01 -0.82
N ASN A 207 -2.05 -8.62 -1.87
CA ASN A 207 -2.70 -9.73 -2.56
C ASN A 207 -2.12 -11.06 -2.06
N HIS A 208 -2.99 -12.01 -1.73
CA HIS A 208 -2.62 -13.31 -1.17
C HIS A 208 -1.64 -14.10 -2.05
N GLU A 209 -1.77 -14.00 -3.38
CA GLU A 209 -0.94 -14.70 -4.36
C GLU A 209 0.42 -13.99 -4.61
N ASP A 210 1.16 -13.70 -3.53
CA ASP A 210 2.55 -13.20 -3.48
C ASP A 210 2.79 -11.92 -4.31
N HIS A 211 1.91 -10.91 -4.17
CA HIS A 211 2.17 -9.57 -4.71
C HIS A 211 1.59 -8.47 -3.82
N VAL A 212 2.25 -7.32 -3.85
CA VAL A 212 1.95 -6.19 -2.97
C VAL A 212 2.18 -4.89 -3.72
N TRP A 213 1.40 -3.87 -3.39
CA TRP A 213 1.47 -2.52 -3.94
C TRP A 213 0.90 -1.54 -2.91
N CYS A 214 0.59 -0.30 -3.28
CA CYS A 214 -0.01 0.67 -2.37
C CYS A 214 -1.14 1.47 -3.00
N GLU A 215 -1.91 2.15 -2.17
CA GLU A 215 -2.89 3.14 -2.58
C GLU A 215 -2.65 4.45 -1.84
N TYR A 216 -3.01 5.57 -2.46
CA TYR A 216 -3.14 6.84 -1.76
C TYR A 216 -4.53 7.44 -1.99
N TYR A 217 -5.02 8.24 -1.05
CA TYR A 217 -6.27 8.97 -1.23
C TYR A 217 -6.00 10.31 -1.91
N SER A 218 -6.49 10.49 -3.14
CA SER A 218 -6.40 11.79 -3.82
C SER A 218 -7.48 12.73 -3.32
N GLU A 219 -7.09 13.88 -2.77
CA GLU A 219 -8.04 14.90 -2.34
C GLU A 219 -8.71 15.62 -3.51
N LYS A 220 -8.07 15.71 -4.68
CA LYS A 220 -8.74 16.26 -5.89
C LYS A 220 -9.80 15.30 -6.41
N GLN A 221 -9.49 14.01 -6.48
CA GLN A 221 -10.40 12.99 -7.05
C GLN A 221 -11.36 12.36 -6.02
N LYS A 222 -11.14 12.62 -4.73
CA LYS A 222 -11.94 12.11 -3.59
C LYS A 222 -12.07 10.58 -3.58
N ARG A 223 -11.00 9.86 -3.93
CA ARG A 223 -10.99 8.39 -3.94
C ARG A 223 -9.58 7.83 -3.75
N TRP A 224 -9.55 6.54 -3.41
CA TRP A 224 -8.31 5.75 -3.34
C TRP A 224 -7.80 5.44 -4.75
N ILE A 225 -6.59 5.91 -5.03
CA ILE A 225 -5.86 5.73 -6.28
C ILE A 225 -4.87 4.58 -6.12
N HIS A 226 -4.87 3.66 -7.09
CA HIS A 226 -3.90 2.57 -7.16
C HIS A 226 -2.50 3.10 -7.48
N LEU A 227 -1.47 2.60 -6.81
CA LEU A 227 -0.06 2.90 -7.09
C LEU A 227 0.78 1.61 -7.08
N ASP A 228 1.51 1.38 -8.17
CA ASP A 228 2.54 0.33 -8.22
C ASP A 228 3.92 0.95 -8.49
N PRO A 229 4.80 1.04 -7.48
CA PRO A 229 6.14 1.60 -7.67
C PRO A 229 7.05 0.69 -8.49
N CYS A 230 6.84 -0.63 -8.49
CA CYS A 230 7.62 -1.58 -9.30
C CYS A 230 7.39 -1.32 -10.79
N GLU A 231 6.18 -0.93 -11.14
CA GLU A 231 5.76 -0.71 -12.52
C GLU A 231 5.78 0.78 -12.92
N ASN A 232 5.90 1.72 -11.96
CA ASN A 232 5.71 3.17 -12.15
C ASN A 232 4.32 3.45 -12.75
N VAL A 233 3.31 2.93 -12.07
CA VAL A 233 1.92 2.97 -12.51
C VAL A 233 1.08 3.75 -11.52
N PHE A 234 0.30 4.68 -12.06
CA PHE A 234 -0.68 5.49 -11.35
C PHE A 234 -2.07 5.17 -11.87
N ASP A 235 -2.96 4.79 -10.95
CA ASP A 235 -4.40 4.58 -11.17
C ASP A 235 -4.81 3.51 -12.19
N GLU A 236 -4.02 2.43 -12.31
CA GLU A 236 -4.35 1.30 -13.19
C GLU A 236 -4.61 -0.01 -12.43
N PRO A 237 -5.73 -0.15 -11.69
CA PRO A 237 -6.02 -1.36 -10.91
C PRO A 237 -6.22 -2.62 -11.78
N SER A 238 -6.50 -2.47 -13.07
CA SER A 238 -6.62 -3.57 -14.05
C SER A 238 -5.28 -4.23 -14.39
N LEU A 239 -4.15 -3.64 -13.99
CA LEU A 239 -2.80 -4.11 -14.28
C LEU A 239 -2.63 -5.61 -13.99
N TYR A 240 -3.14 -6.08 -12.85
CA TYR A 240 -2.89 -7.45 -12.39
C TYR A 240 -3.86 -8.46 -13.03
N CYS A 241 -5.16 -8.26 -12.86
CA CYS A 241 -6.18 -9.20 -13.33
C CYS A 241 -6.27 -9.22 -14.86
N GLU A 242 -6.20 -8.06 -15.50
CA GLU A 242 -6.42 -7.94 -16.94
C GLU A 242 -5.11 -8.04 -17.71
N ASN A 243 -4.13 -7.18 -17.43
CA ASN A 243 -2.93 -7.10 -18.25
C ASN A 243 -2.00 -8.28 -17.99
N TRP A 244 -1.77 -8.65 -16.72
CA TRP A 244 -0.95 -9.83 -16.39
C TRP A 244 -1.73 -11.14 -16.46
N GLY A 245 -3.06 -11.07 -16.52
CA GLY A 245 -3.92 -12.25 -16.50
C GLY A 245 -3.86 -13.02 -15.17
N LYS A 246 -3.43 -12.36 -14.09
CA LYS A 246 -3.17 -12.96 -12.78
C LYS A 246 -4.48 -13.42 -12.14
N LYS A 247 -4.49 -14.65 -11.63
CA LYS A 247 -5.60 -15.15 -10.81
C LYS A 247 -5.40 -14.76 -9.36
N MET A 248 -6.45 -14.26 -8.70
CA MET A 248 -6.37 -13.71 -7.34
C MET A 248 -7.57 -14.11 -6.49
N SER A 249 -7.38 -14.26 -5.17
CA SER A 249 -8.45 -14.58 -4.21
C SER A 249 -8.84 -13.39 -3.33
N TRP A 250 -7.86 -12.87 -2.58
CA TRP A 250 -8.01 -11.79 -1.62
C TRP A 250 -7.04 -10.66 -1.95
N VAL A 251 -7.56 -9.44 -1.94
CA VAL A 251 -6.77 -8.22 -1.98
C VAL A 251 -7.24 -7.31 -0.85
N LEU A 252 -6.36 -7.08 0.13
CA LEU A 252 -6.66 -6.31 1.32
C LEU A 252 -5.82 -5.04 1.37
N ALA A 253 -6.46 -3.89 1.56
CA ALA A 253 -5.79 -2.61 1.78
C ALA A 253 -5.72 -2.33 3.29
N VAL A 254 -4.55 -1.97 3.79
CA VAL A 254 -4.24 -1.81 5.21
C VAL A 254 -3.44 -0.52 5.44
N SER A 255 -3.82 0.25 6.45
CA SER A 255 -3.13 1.46 6.93
C SER A 255 -3.13 1.47 8.46
N ASP A 256 -2.61 2.52 9.06
CA ASP A 256 -2.63 2.73 10.51
C ASP A 256 -4.04 3.05 11.05
N VAL A 257 -4.99 3.41 10.19
CA VAL A 257 -6.37 3.79 10.56
C VAL A 257 -7.47 2.99 9.84
N ASN A 258 -7.13 2.19 8.83
CA ASN A 258 -8.10 1.44 8.04
C ASN A 258 -7.61 0.06 7.59
N ILE A 259 -8.53 -0.93 7.56
CA ILE A 259 -8.40 -2.20 6.85
C ILE A 259 -9.66 -2.40 6.00
N ALA A 260 -9.49 -2.73 4.72
CA ALA A 260 -10.59 -2.97 3.80
C ALA A 260 -10.29 -4.13 2.84
N ASP A 261 -11.33 -4.91 2.52
CA ASP A 261 -11.30 -5.82 1.38
C ASP A 261 -11.54 -5.03 0.09
N VAL A 262 -10.50 -4.95 -0.74
CA VAL A 262 -10.50 -4.23 -2.02
C VAL A 262 -10.46 -5.20 -3.20
N SER A 263 -10.78 -6.49 -2.99
CA SER A 263 -10.75 -7.53 -4.03
C SER A 263 -11.53 -7.13 -5.29
N ASP A 264 -12.74 -6.57 -5.14
CA ASP A 264 -13.59 -6.18 -6.28
C ASP A 264 -12.98 -5.06 -7.14
N LYS A 265 -12.08 -4.24 -6.58
CA LYS A 265 -11.37 -3.20 -7.33
C LYS A 265 -10.32 -3.79 -8.29
N TYR A 266 -9.72 -4.92 -7.91
CA TYR A 266 -8.56 -5.50 -8.60
C TYR A 266 -8.86 -6.81 -9.33
N ILE A 267 -9.92 -7.53 -8.95
CA ILE A 267 -10.33 -8.80 -9.55
C ILE A 267 -11.57 -8.55 -10.40
N THR A 268 -11.37 -7.95 -11.57
CA THR A 268 -12.45 -7.49 -12.46
C THR A 268 -13.02 -8.59 -13.37
N LYS A 269 -12.32 -9.72 -13.53
CA LYS A 269 -12.70 -10.82 -14.42
C LYS A 269 -13.01 -12.10 -13.64
N GLU A 270 -14.18 -12.68 -13.91
CA GLU A 270 -14.66 -13.88 -13.19
C GLU A 270 -13.76 -15.11 -13.42
N ASP A 271 -13.21 -15.29 -14.63
CA ASP A 271 -12.27 -16.39 -14.94
C ASP A 271 -10.90 -16.25 -14.25
N LYS A 272 -10.65 -15.08 -13.64
CA LYS A 272 -9.44 -14.77 -12.87
C LYS A 272 -9.69 -14.79 -11.36
N LYS A 273 -10.93 -15.00 -10.92
CA LYS A 273 -11.29 -15.04 -9.51
C LYS A 273 -11.03 -16.43 -8.92
N ILE A 274 -10.15 -16.49 -7.93
CA ILE A 274 -9.98 -17.66 -7.07
C ILE A 274 -11.03 -17.56 -5.97
N ALA A 275 -11.73 -18.65 -5.68
CA ALA A 275 -12.76 -18.66 -4.64
C ALA A 275 -12.12 -18.37 -3.28
N LYS A 276 -12.53 -17.29 -2.61
CA LYS A 276 -12.01 -16.91 -1.27
C LYS A 276 -12.05 -18.06 -0.26
N LEU A 277 -13.10 -18.88 -0.33
CA LEU A 277 -13.28 -20.08 0.51
C LEU A 277 -12.21 -21.16 0.32
N SER A 278 -11.46 -21.17 -0.79
CA SER A 278 -10.30 -22.06 -0.95
C SER A 278 -9.09 -21.61 -0.16
N VAL A 279 -9.10 -20.36 0.34
CA VAL A 279 -8.01 -19.76 1.11
C VAL A 279 -8.38 -19.65 2.59
N ALA A 280 -9.55 -19.08 2.89
CA ALA A 280 -10.03 -18.85 4.25
C ALA A 280 -11.57 -18.74 4.28
N ASN A 281 -12.18 -18.99 5.43
CA ASN A 281 -13.61 -18.77 5.61
C ASN A 281 -13.92 -17.27 5.48
N GLU A 282 -14.62 -16.91 4.40
CA GLU A 282 -14.90 -15.51 4.08
C GLU A 282 -15.67 -14.79 5.18
N LYS A 283 -16.63 -15.46 5.83
CA LYS A 283 -17.41 -14.86 6.92
C LYS A 283 -16.51 -14.51 8.11
N GLU A 284 -15.68 -15.43 8.57
CA GLU A 284 -14.78 -15.18 9.71
C GLU A 284 -13.75 -14.09 9.39
N VAL A 285 -13.23 -14.06 8.16
CA VAL A 285 -12.29 -13.02 7.72
C VAL A 285 -12.96 -11.65 7.67
N LEU A 286 -14.17 -11.54 7.11
CA LEU A 286 -14.91 -10.27 7.06
C LEU A 286 -15.32 -9.78 8.46
N GLU A 287 -15.72 -10.69 9.36
CA GLU A 287 -15.97 -10.38 10.77
C GLU A 287 -14.71 -9.85 11.46
N TYR A 288 -13.55 -10.47 11.21
CA TYR A 288 -12.26 -9.99 11.71
C TYR A 288 -11.89 -8.61 11.15
N ILE A 289 -12.01 -8.41 9.83
CA ILE A 289 -11.70 -7.12 9.17
C ILE A 289 -12.58 -6.02 9.76
N HIS A 290 -13.89 -6.25 9.87
CA HIS A 290 -14.82 -5.30 10.47
C HIS A 290 -14.41 -4.97 11.92
N TRP A 291 -14.16 -5.97 12.75
CA TRP A 291 -13.71 -5.75 14.12
C TRP A 291 -12.38 -4.99 14.21
N ALA A 292 -11.41 -5.32 13.36
CA ALA A 292 -10.11 -4.68 13.34
C ALA A 292 -10.23 -3.22 12.89
N GLN A 293 -11.05 -2.94 11.86
CA GLN A 293 -11.38 -1.59 11.41
C GLN A 293 -11.97 -0.74 12.54
N GLU A 294 -12.94 -1.28 13.29
CA GLU A 294 -13.55 -0.56 14.40
C GLU A 294 -12.55 -0.27 15.53
N LYS A 295 -11.62 -1.20 15.80
CA LYS A 295 -10.51 -0.95 16.72
C LYS A 295 -9.57 0.15 16.25
N LEU A 296 -9.23 0.19 14.97
CA LEU A 296 -8.39 1.25 14.41
C LEU A 296 -9.08 2.61 14.48
N LEU A 297 -10.39 2.68 14.23
CA LEU A 297 -11.18 3.91 14.37
C LEU A 297 -11.15 4.44 15.81
N VAL A 298 -11.41 3.58 16.80
CA VAL A 298 -11.35 3.96 18.23
C VAL A 298 -9.95 4.42 18.60
N ARG A 299 -8.92 3.71 18.14
CA ARG A 299 -7.52 4.08 18.39
C ARG A 299 -7.18 5.44 17.79
N TYR A 300 -7.61 5.72 16.56
CA TYR A 300 -7.43 7.02 15.92
C TYR A 300 -8.09 8.13 16.76
N TRP A 301 -9.33 7.92 17.22
CA TRP A 301 -10.01 8.86 18.11
C TRP A 301 -9.23 9.12 19.40
N ASP A 302 -8.73 8.07 20.05
CA ASP A 302 -8.05 8.19 21.35
C ASP A 302 -6.62 8.76 21.24
N GLN A 303 -5.93 8.55 20.12
CA GLN A 303 -4.48 8.85 19.99
C GLN A 303 -4.13 9.96 19.00
N LYS A 304 -4.92 10.16 17.94
CA LYS A 304 -4.58 11.06 16.82
C LYS A 304 -5.45 12.32 16.81
N ILE A 305 -6.62 12.29 17.43
CA ILE A 305 -7.44 13.49 17.63
C ILE A 305 -6.99 14.17 18.91
N ASP A 306 -6.44 15.37 18.79
CA ASP A 306 -5.93 16.14 19.94
C ASP A 306 -7.05 16.36 20.99
N PRO A 307 -6.89 15.82 22.22
CA PRO A 307 -7.92 15.91 23.24
C PRO A 307 -8.07 17.31 23.84
N PHE A 308 -7.06 18.19 23.73
CA PHE A 308 -7.01 19.49 24.41
C PHE A 308 -7.29 20.68 23.49
N LEU A 309 -7.07 20.54 22.18
CA LEU A 309 -7.18 21.67 21.24
C LEU A 309 -8.53 21.79 20.52
N LEU A 310 -9.38 20.75 20.57
CA LEU A 310 -10.63 20.70 19.81
C LEU A 310 -11.86 20.48 20.70
N SER A 311 -12.95 21.17 20.37
CA SER A 311 -14.26 20.89 20.96
C SER A 311 -14.72 19.47 20.55
N THR A 312 -15.64 18.86 21.31
CA THR A 312 -16.19 17.53 20.92
C THR A 312 -16.80 17.57 19.52
N HIS A 313 -17.43 18.69 19.16
CA HIS A 313 -18.00 18.90 17.83
C HIS A 313 -16.91 18.83 16.73
N ASP A 314 -15.83 19.59 16.89
CA ASP A 314 -14.73 19.62 15.91
C ASP A 314 -14.02 18.26 15.79
N LYS A 315 -13.88 17.54 16.91
CA LYS A 315 -13.34 16.18 16.92
C LYS A 315 -14.20 15.23 16.10
N LEU A 316 -15.53 15.30 16.24
CA LEU A 316 -16.46 14.47 15.47
C LEU A 316 -16.46 14.83 13.98
N ALA A 317 -16.42 16.12 13.65
CA ALA A 317 -16.31 16.58 12.26
C ALA A 317 -15.00 16.10 11.62
N LYS A 318 -13.88 16.19 12.34
CA LYS A 318 -12.57 15.68 11.90
C LYS A 318 -12.59 14.17 11.71
N LEU A 319 -13.14 13.40 12.66
CA LEU A 319 -13.33 11.95 12.52
C LEU A 319 -14.14 11.61 11.25
N TYR A 320 -15.22 12.35 11.00
CA TYR A 320 -16.05 12.12 9.83
C TYR A 320 -15.27 12.33 8.53
N VAL A 321 -14.61 13.49 8.39
CA VAL A 321 -13.91 13.85 7.16
C VAL A 321 -12.70 12.96 6.93
N GLU A 322 -11.91 12.70 7.97
CA GLU A 322 -10.63 12.02 7.82
C GLU A 322 -10.76 10.50 7.73
N ILE A 323 -11.75 9.91 8.40
CA ILE A 323 -11.91 8.45 8.49
C ILE A 323 -13.21 7.99 7.86
N VAL A 324 -14.35 8.43 8.39
CA VAL A 324 -15.66 7.84 8.05
C VAL A 324 -15.99 8.02 6.58
N LYS A 325 -15.94 9.26 6.07
CA LYS A 325 -16.24 9.61 4.68
C LYS A 325 -15.31 8.94 3.68
N ARG A 326 -14.04 8.72 4.05
CA ARG A 326 -13.03 8.07 3.17
C ARG A 326 -13.20 6.56 3.13
N ASN A 327 -13.82 5.95 4.15
CA ASN A 327 -14.07 4.52 4.26
C ASN A 327 -15.45 4.10 3.75
N ASP A 328 -16.44 5.00 3.78
CA ASP A 328 -17.84 4.72 3.40
C ASP A 328 -18.06 4.69 1.88
N ARG A 329 -17.06 5.07 1.08
CA ARG A 329 -17.16 4.99 -0.39
C ARG A 329 -16.97 3.54 -0.85
N PRO A 330 -17.94 2.96 -1.58
CA PRO A 330 -17.81 1.59 -2.08
C PRO A 330 -16.55 1.46 -2.92
N THR A 331 -15.81 0.37 -2.70
CA THR A 331 -14.65 -0.07 -3.48
C THR A 331 -14.99 -0.30 -4.96
N ARG A 332 -16.28 -0.37 -5.31
CA ARG A 332 -16.75 -0.26 -6.68
C ARG A 332 -16.59 1.19 -7.15
N THR A 333 -15.60 1.40 -8.02
CA THR A 333 -15.51 2.55 -8.92
C THR A 333 -16.71 2.58 -9.87
N SER A 334 -17.91 2.89 -9.36
CA SER A 334 -19.05 3.23 -10.19
C SER A 334 -18.79 4.61 -10.80
N GLY A 335 -18.08 4.66 -11.93
CA GLY A 335 -18.01 5.84 -12.80
C GLY A 335 -16.63 6.29 -13.27
N SER A 336 -15.53 5.74 -12.76
CA SER A 336 -14.21 5.90 -13.40
C SER A 336 -13.96 4.65 -14.22
N THR A 337 -14.23 4.73 -15.53
CA THR A 337 -13.67 3.78 -16.48
C THR A 337 -12.16 3.84 -16.27
N PRO A 338 -11.49 2.73 -15.88
CA PRO A 338 -10.04 2.69 -15.90
C PRO A 338 -9.62 3.14 -17.29
N THR A 339 -8.72 4.13 -17.38
CA THR A 339 -8.19 4.51 -18.69
C THR A 339 -7.47 3.26 -19.19
N PRO A 340 -7.93 2.60 -20.27
CA PRO A 340 -7.25 1.42 -20.77
C PRO A 340 -5.83 1.85 -21.12
N THR A 341 -4.85 1.08 -20.69
CA THR A 341 -3.47 1.27 -21.13
C THR A 341 -3.46 1.36 -22.65
N ALA A 342 -2.84 2.40 -23.20
CA ALA A 342 -2.62 2.51 -24.65
C ALA A 342 -1.67 1.42 -25.19
N THR A 343 -1.17 0.52 -24.36
CA THR A 343 -0.32 -0.61 -24.73
C THR A 343 -0.45 -1.73 -23.70
N GLU A 344 -0.79 -2.94 -24.14
CA GLU A 344 -0.59 -4.19 -23.38
C GLU A 344 0.90 -4.36 -23.08
N ARG A 345 1.40 -3.72 -22.01
CA ARG A 345 2.76 -3.93 -21.53
C ARG A 345 2.71 -5.04 -20.49
N GLY A 346 3.32 -6.17 -20.81
CA GLY A 346 3.55 -7.23 -19.83
C GLY A 346 4.39 -6.74 -18.65
N ARG A 347 4.35 -7.52 -17.56
CA ARG A 347 5.07 -7.26 -16.29
C ARG A 347 6.54 -6.86 -16.54
N GLN A 348 6.96 -5.70 -16.04
CA GLN A 348 8.33 -5.20 -16.24
C GLN A 348 9.30 -5.76 -15.18
N SER A 349 8.80 -6.02 -13.96
CA SER A 349 9.59 -6.54 -12.84
C SER A 349 9.39 -8.05 -12.62
N GLY A 350 10.44 -8.86 -12.55
CA GLY A 350 10.33 -10.33 -12.35
C GLY A 350 9.69 -11.06 -13.55
N LYS A 351 10.51 -11.53 -14.49
CA LYS A 351 10.06 -12.19 -15.75
C LYS A 351 9.29 -13.50 -15.50
N GLY A 352 8.51 -13.96 -16.48
CA GLY A 352 7.55 -15.09 -16.35
C GLY A 352 8.06 -16.41 -15.75
N GLU A 353 9.32 -16.81 -15.95
CA GLU A 353 9.88 -18.01 -15.30
C GLU A 353 10.06 -17.81 -13.79
N TRP A 354 10.44 -16.60 -13.35
CA TRP A 354 10.56 -16.23 -11.95
C TRP A 354 9.21 -16.26 -11.25
N THR A 355 8.18 -15.67 -11.86
CA THR A 355 6.84 -15.57 -11.27
C THR A 355 6.17 -16.93 -11.13
N LYS A 356 6.30 -17.78 -12.16
CA LYS A 356 5.80 -19.15 -12.16
C LYS A 356 6.48 -20.03 -11.11
N SER A 357 7.80 -19.89 -10.95
CA SER A 357 8.54 -20.67 -9.94
C SER A 357 8.10 -20.37 -8.49
N ARG A 358 7.54 -19.18 -8.25
CA ARG A 358 7.07 -18.75 -6.93
C ARG A 358 5.57 -18.93 -6.71
N GLY A 359 4.79 -19.13 -7.78
CA GLY A 359 3.32 -19.16 -7.73
C GLY A 359 2.69 -17.77 -7.73
N GLU A 360 3.45 -16.76 -8.15
CA GLU A 360 2.96 -15.37 -8.35
C GLU A 360 2.04 -15.25 -9.59
N ASP A 361 1.86 -16.32 -10.36
CA ASP A 361 0.96 -16.40 -11.52
C ASP A 361 -0.47 -16.86 -11.15
N GLY A 362 -0.71 -17.23 -9.89
CA GLY A 362 -2.02 -17.66 -9.40
C GLY A 362 -2.44 -19.07 -9.86
N ASN A 363 -1.49 -19.93 -10.23
CA ASN A 363 -1.74 -21.33 -10.63
C ASN A 363 -1.52 -22.36 -9.49
N LYS A 364 -1.50 -21.93 -8.22
CA LYS A 364 -1.39 -22.85 -7.07
C LYS A 364 -2.73 -23.23 -6.48
#